data_AF-A0A2V9X179-F1
#
_entry.id   AF-A0A2V9X179-F1
#
_cell.length_a   1.000
_cell.length_b   1.000
_cell.length_c   1.000
_cell.angle_alpha   90.00
_cell.angle_beta   90.00
_cell.angle_gamma   90.00
#
_symmetry.space_group_name_H-M   'P 1'
#
loop_
_entity.id
_entity.type
_entity.pdbx_description
1 polymer ?
#
loop_
_entity_poly.entity_id
_entity_poly.type
_entity_poly.pdbx_seq_one_letter_code
_entity_poly.pdbx_strand_id
1 'polypeptide(L)'
;SNYNANFAGQPTPAGQALLTANLFTQSQLASLGAVQQPLASPPPGEAGLGWLKAFDLKVSWPYKVREYLTIEPSVGIFNLFNFANFDSPNNSLLQALDGSPGSPNGTINNAARPDRSGIGSGVFGLGSPRVVEFGLKIDF
;
A
#
# COMPACT_ATOMS: atom_id res chain seq x y z
N SER A 1 16.84 -6.09 -5.19
CA SER A 1 17.00 -7.49 -5.65
C SER A 1 18.44 -8.00 -5.69
N ASN A 2 19.51 -7.17 -5.76
CA ASN A 2 20.89 -7.69 -5.93
C ASN A 2 21.82 -7.52 -4.71
N TYR A 3 21.30 -7.18 -3.52
CA TYR A 3 22.14 -6.87 -2.36
C TYR A 3 23.01 -8.05 -1.93
N ASN A 4 22.40 -9.22 -1.71
CA ASN A 4 23.11 -10.42 -1.28
C ASN A 4 24.18 -10.87 -2.28
N ALA A 5 23.93 -10.69 -3.57
CA ALA A 5 24.88 -11.08 -4.62
C ALA A 5 26.10 -10.14 -4.68
N ASN A 6 25.89 -8.85 -4.44
CA ASN A 6 26.91 -7.83 -4.68
C ASN A 6 27.67 -7.41 -3.41
N PHE A 7 27.04 -7.56 -2.23
CA PHE A 7 27.52 -6.91 -1.02
C PHE A 7 27.61 -7.83 0.20
N ALA A 8 26.80 -8.89 0.31
CA ALA A 8 26.89 -9.78 1.46
C ALA A 8 28.25 -10.47 1.52
N GLY A 9 28.80 -10.61 2.72
CA GLY A 9 30.14 -11.16 2.97
C GLY A 9 31.30 -10.19 2.66
N GLN A 10 31.02 -9.02 2.09
CA GLN A 10 32.04 -7.99 1.90
C GLN A 10 32.30 -7.20 3.19
N PRO A 11 33.50 -6.61 3.36
CA PRO A 11 33.79 -5.77 4.50
C PRO A 11 32.79 -4.59 4.57
N THR A 12 32.40 -4.24 5.79
CA THR A 12 31.74 -2.94 6.04
C THR A 12 32.77 -1.81 5.87
N PRO A 13 32.37 -0.53 5.74
CA PRO A 13 33.33 0.58 5.72
C PRO A 13 34.27 0.58 6.94
N ALA A 14 33.76 0.22 8.12
CA ALA A 14 34.58 0.05 9.32
C ALA A 14 35.50 -1.19 9.23
N GLY A 15 34.99 -2.32 8.72
CA GLY A 15 35.79 -3.51 8.45
C GLY A 15 36.94 -3.22 7.48
N GLN A 16 36.70 -2.42 6.44
CA GLN A 16 37.72 -2.02 5.48
C GLN A 16 38.84 -1.20 6.14
N ALA A 17 38.53 -0.32 7.08
CA ALA A 17 39.54 0.42 7.83
C ALA A 17 40.43 -0.52 8.67
N LEU A 18 39.84 -1.57 9.27
CA LEU A 18 40.57 -2.58 10.04
C LEU A 18 41.49 -3.46 9.17
N LEU A 19 41.04 -3.79 7.95
CA LEU A 19 41.87 -4.47 6.96
C LEU A 19 43.06 -3.60 6.53
N THR A 20 42.81 -2.31 6.21
CA THR A 20 43.86 -1.35 5.82
C THR A 20 44.88 -1.14 6.94
N ALA A 21 44.44 -1.17 8.20
CA ALA A 21 45.31 -1.06 9.37
C ALA A 21 46.08 -2.35 9.70
N ASN A 22 45.92 -3.43 8.91
CA ASN A 22 46.50 -4.76 9.16
C ASN A 22 46.16 -5.34 10.55
N LEU A 23 45.03 -4.93 11.14
CA LEU A 23 44.58 -5.41 12.45
C LEU A 23 43.78 -6.71 12.35
N PHE A 24 43.12 -6.92 11.20
CA PHE A 24 42.32 -8.10 10.92
C PHE A 24 42.51 -8.53 9.47
N THR A 25 42.23 -9.81 9.21
CA THR A 25 42.05 -10.38 7.87
C THR A 25 40.56 -10.49 7.55
N GLN A 26 40.22 -10.62 6.27
CA GLN A 26 38.81 -10.72 5.87
C GLN A 26 38.12 -11.97 6.43
N SER A 27 38.84 -13.09 6.56
CA SER A 27 38.31 -14.31 7.18
C SER A 27 37.99 -14.11 8.67
N GLN A 28 38.83 -13.36 9.39
CA GLN A 28 38.56 -13.02 10.80
C GLN A 28 37.34 -12.11 10.93
N LEU A 29 37.21 -11.08 10.09
CA LEU A 29 36.03 -10.22 10.10
C LEU A 29 34.76 -11.01 9.78
N ALA A 30 34.82 -11.94 8.82
CA ALA A 30 33.69 -12.83 8.49
C ALA A 30 33.29 -13.70 9.69
N SER A 31 34.28 -14.30 10.38
CA SER A 31 34.03 -15.14 11.57
C SER A 31 33.42 -14.38 12.75
N LEU A 32 33.71 -13.08 12.86
CA LEU A 32 33.20 -12.19 13.89
C LEU A 32 31.85 -11.54 13.52
N GLY A 33 31.33 -11.80 12.31
CA GLY A 33 30.14 -11.11 11.81
C GLY A 33 30.36 -9.64 11.43
N ALA A 34 31.62 -9.17 11.36
CA ALA A 34 31.99 -7.81 11.00
C ALA A 34 32.01 -7.55 9.47
N VAL A 35 31.22 -8.31 8.74
CA VAL A 35 30.96 -8.18 7.30
C VAL A 35 29.52 -7.77 7.06
N GLN A 36 29.23 -7.26 5.87
CA GLN A 36 27.87 -7.01 5.44
C GLN A 36 27.06 -8.32 5.49
N GLN A 37 26.02 -8.34 6.32
CA GLN A 37 25.23 -9.54 6.56
C GLN A 37 24.26 -9.79 5.41
N PRO A 38 24.01 -11.06 5.03
CA PRO A 38 22.99 -11.37 4.04
C PRO A 38 21.61 -10.97 4.58
N LEU A 39 20.77 -10.43 3.70
CA LEU A 39 19.35 -10.17 3.96
C LEU A 39 18.53 -11.42 3.61
N ALA A 40 17.40 -11.62 4.27
CA ALA A 40 16.45 -12.65 3.83
C ALA A 40 15.94 -12.31 2.41
N SER A 41 15.82 -13.32 1.54
CA SER A 41 15.18 -13.13 0.25
C SER A 41 13.68 -12.90 0.44
N PRO A 42 13.03 -12.05 -0.37
CA PRO A 42 11.58 -11.92 -0.33
C PRO A 42 10.92 -13.27 -0.62
N PRO A 43 9.78 -13.58 0.02
CA PRO A 43 9.03 -14.79 -0.27
C PRO A 43 8.53 -14.76 -1.73
N PRO A 44 8.61 -15.86 -2.50
CA PRO A 44 8.18 -15.86 -3.90
C PRO A 44 6.70 -15.53 -4.06
N GLY A 45 6.34 -14.52 -4.86
CA GLY A 45 4.94 -14.17 -5.10
C GLY A 45 4.40 -13.17 -4.09
N GLU A 46 5.26 -12.27 -3.63
CA GLU A 46 4.90 -11.13 -2.81
C GLU A 46 3.88 -10.22 -3.52
N ALA A 47 2.79 -9.89 -2.84
CA ALA A 47 1.90 -8.83 -3.32
C ALA A 47 2.55 -7.47 -3.05
N GLY A 48 2.87 -6.74 -4.10
CA GLY A 48 3.24 -5.33 -3.97
C GLY A 48 2.05 -4.45 -3.55
N LEU A 49 2.37 -3.24 -3.11
CA LEU A 49 1.36 -2.20 -2.86
C LEU A 49 0.57 -1.90 -4.13
N GLY A 50 -0.75 -2.00 -4.01
CA GLY A 50 -1.69 -1.64 -5.06
C GLY A 50 -1.84 -0.14 -5.17
N TRP A 51 -1.87 0.36 -6.41
CA TRP A 51 -2.40 1.69 -6.71
C TRP A 51 -3.87 1.84 -6.29
N LEU A 52 -4.15 2.96 -5.61
CA LEU A 52 -5.50 3.42 -5.35
C LEU A 52 -6.14 3.92 -6.66
N LYS A 53 -7.32 3.40 -6.98
CA LYS A 53 -8.14 3.78 -8.13
C LYS A 53 -9.54 4.14 -7.66
N ALA A 54 -9.97 5.35 -7.98
CA ALA A 54 -11.34 5.81 -7.76
C ALA A 54 -11.75 6.71 -8.92
N PHE A 55 -13.03 6.67 -9.26
CA PHE A 55 -13.65 7.60 -10.20
C PHE A 55 -15.05 7.88 -9.70
N ASP A 56 -15.34 9.13 -9.37
CA ASP A 56 -16.61 9.52 -8.75
C ASP A 56 -17.39 10.40 -9.73
N LEU A 57 -18.71 10.22 -9.75
CA LEU A 57 -19.63 10.96 -10.62
C LEU A 57 -20.77 11.52 -9.78
N LYS A 58 -21.03 12.81 -9.90
CA LYS A 58 -22.25 13.43 -9.36
C LYS A 58 -23.00 14.14 -10.47
N VAL A 59 -24.30 13.89 -10.53
CA VAL A 59 -25.22 14.53 -11.46
C VAL A 59 -26.33 15.19 -10.64
N SER A 60 -26.55 16.48 -10.87
CA SER A 60 -27.60 17.29 -10.26
C SER A 60 -28.51 17.84 -11.34
N TRP A 61 -29.81 17.90 -11.06
CA TRP A 61 -30.82 18.41 -12.00
C TRP A 61 -31.63 19.54 -11.34
N PRO A 62 -31.20 20.81 -11.45
CA PRO A 62 -31.95 21.92 -10.88
C PRO A 62 -33.21 22.19 -11.69
N TYR A 63 -34.36 22.16 -11.03
CA TYR A 63 -35.66 22.49 -11.58
C TYR A 63 -36.25 23.70 -10.86
N LYS A 64 -36.38 24.81 -11.59
CA LYS A 64 -37.00 26.04 -11.07
C LYS A 64 -38.52 25.92 -11.12
N VAL A 65 -39.14 26.03 -9.95
CA VAL A 65 -40.58 26.17 -9.79
C VAL A 65 -40.88 27.66 -9.58
N ARG A 66 -41.24 28.36 -10.67
CA ARG A 66 -41.41 29.83 -10.68
C ARG A 66 -40.11 30.55 -10.27
N GLU A 67 -40.24 31.69 -9.60
CA GLU A 67 -39.11 32.57 -9.23
C GLU A 67 -38.55 32.30 -7.82
N TYR A 68 -39.33 31.65 -6.95
CA TYR A 68 -39.08 31.56 -5.50
C TYR A 68 -38.82 30.14 -4.99
N LEU A 69 -38.68 29.16 -5.87
CA LEU A 69 -38.47 27.79 -5.46
C LEU A 69 -37.61 27.07 -6.50
N THR A 70 -36.51 26.47 -6.06
CA THR A 70 -35.71 25.55 -6.88
C THR A 70 -35.64 24.21 -6.18
N ILE A 71 -35.99 23.15 -6.92
CA ILE A 71 -35.88 21.77 -6.47
C ILE A 71 -34.75 21.13 -7.28
N GLU A 72 -33.71 20.64 -6.61
CA GLU A 72 -32.56 20.01 -7.25
C GLU A 72 -32.39 18.58 -6.72
N PRO A 73 -33.00 17.57 -7.37
CA PRO A 73 -32.59 16.19 -7.21
C PRO A 73 -31.14 15.98 -7.67
N SER A 74 -30.44 15.08 -7.01
CA SER A 74 -29.09 14.68 -7.39
C SER A 74 -28.82 13.19 -7.12
N VAL A 75 -27.92 12.63 -7.92
CA VAL A 75 -27.36 11.29 -7.75
C VAL A 75 -25.84 11.40 -7.72
N GLY A 76 -25.23 10.87 -6.66
CA GLY A 76 -23.79 10.63 -6.57
C GLY A 76 -23.49 9.14 -6.72
N ILE A 77 -22.49 8.80 -7.51
CA ILE A 77 -21.95 7.45 -7.65
C ILE A 77 -20.46 7.52 -7.34
N PHE A 78 -20.07 6.97 -6.20
CA PHE A 78 -18.68 6.87 -5.78
C PHE A 78 -18.11 5.53 -6.24
N ASN A 79 -16.88 5.53 -6.76
CA ASN A 79 -16.27 4.38 -7.43
C ASN A 79 -17.15 3.85 -8.58
N LEU A 80 -17.42 4.71 -9.57
CA LEU A 80 -18.25 4.45 -10.75
C LEU A 80 -17.89 3.15 -11.46
N PHE A 81 -16.62 2.78 -11.52
CA PHE A 81 -16.16 1.54 -12.16
C PHE A 81 -16.03 0.34 -11.21
N ASN A 82 -16.35 0.52 -9.92
CA ASN A 82 -16.26 -0.51 -8.88
C ASN A 82 -14.86 -1.16 -8.78
N PHE A 83 -13.81 -0.35 -8.85
CA PHE A 83 -12.44 -0.80 -8.66
C PHE A 83 -12.28 -1.45 -7.28
N ALA A 84 -11.58 -2.58 -7.24
CA ALA A 84 -11.08 -3.15 -6.00
C ALA A 84 -9.79 -2.43 -5.61
N ASN A 85 -9.81 -1.80 -4.43
CA ASN A 85 -8.63 -1.22 -3.80
C ASN A 85 -8.26 -2.04 -2.57
N PHE A 86 -7.00 -1.89 -2.18
CA PHE A 86 -6.34 -2.69 -1.17
C PHE A 86 -5.34 -1.80 -0.42
N ASP A 87 -4.59 -2.36 0.53
CA ASP A 87 -3.53 -1.63 1.24
C ASP A 87 -4.00 -0.31 1.89
N SER A 88 -5.16 -0.33 2.57
CA SER A 88 -5.67 0.79 3.35
C SER A 88 -4.63 1.28 4.38
N PRO A 89 -4.65 2.54 4.85
CA PRO A 89 -3.70 3.02 5.87
C PRO A 89 -3.59 2.18 7.14
N ASN A 90 -4.64 1.42 7.48
CA ASN A 90 -4.66 0.47 8.60
C ASN A 90 -3.96 -0.87 8.31
N ASN A 91 -3.54 -1.09 7.07
CA ASN A 91 -2.77 -2.23 6.60
C ASN A 91 -1.41 -1.75 6.07
N SER A 92 -0.62 -1.13 6.96
CA SER A 92 0.70 -0.61 6.63
C SER A 92 1.69 -1.75 6.35
N LEU A 93 2.61 -1.52 5.42
CA LEU A 93 3.77 -2.40 5.21
C LEU A 93 4.51 -2.58 6.53
N LEU A 94 4.61 -3.82 7.01
CA LEU A 94 5.54 -4.15 8.08
C LEU A 94 6.96 -3.86 7.57
N GLN A 95 7.69 -3.01 8.29
CA GLN A 95 9.09 -2.68 7.97
C GLN A 95 10.06 -3.84 8.27
N ALA A 96 9.56 -4.98 8.74
CA ALA A 96 10.34 -6.18 9.01
C ALA A 96 10.33 -7.10 7.78
N LEU A 97 11.51 -7.35 7.21
CA LEU A 97 11.76 -8.40 6.21
C LEU A 97 11.74 -9.78 6.90
N ASP A 98 10.62 -10.14 7.53
CA ASP A 98 10.52 -11.39 8.30
C ASP A 98 10.09 -12.61 7.45
N GLY A 99 9.68 -12.38 6.20
CA GLY A 99 9.29 -13.43 5.27
C GLY A 99 8.01 -14.18 5.65
N SER A 100 7.23 -13.67 6.60
CA SER A 100 5.99 -14.32 7.05
C SER A 100 4.89 -14.24 5.97
N PRO A 101 4.23 -15.36 5.64
CA PRO A 101 3.07 -15.36 4.73
C PRO A 101 1.94 -14.46 5.27
N GLY A 102 1.35 -13.64 4.40
CA GLY A 102 0.21 -12.78 4.76
C GLY A 102 0.55 -11.40 5.36
N SER A 103 1.82 -11.05 5.51
CA SER A 103 2.21 -9.64 5.70
C SER A 103 1.93 -8.83 4.40
N PRO A 104 1.84 -7.48 4.41
CA PRO A 104 1.76 -6.70 3.18
C PRO A 104 3.02 -6.72 2.28
N ASN A 105 3.96 -7.63 2.56
CA ASN A 105 5.04 -8.06 1.67
C ASN A 105 5.09 -9.61 1.59
N GLY A 106 3.94 -10.24 1.84
CA GLY A 106 3.74 -11.67 1.98
C GLY A 106 3.14 -12.27 0.71
N THR A 107 3.30 -13.59 0.62
CA THR A 107 2.77 -14.41 -0.47
C THR A 107 1.26 -14.26 -0.59
N ILE A 108 0.78 -13.92 -1.79
CA ILE A 108 -0.64 -14.05 -2.11
C ILE A 108 -1.04 -15.52 -1.97
N ASN A 109 -1.93 -15.83 -1.02
CA ASN A 109 -2.73 -17.02 -1.16
C ASN A 109 -3.60 -16.79 -2.41
N ASN A 110 -3.52 -17.71 -3.37
CA ASN A 110 -4.05 -17.64 -4.73
C ASN A 110 -5.58 -17.43 -4.84
N ALA A 111 -6.28 -17.09 -3.74
CA ALA A 111 -7.74 -17.04 -3.65
C ALA A 111 -8.35 -15.68 -3.24
N ALA A 112 -7.66 -14.78 -2.54
CA ALA A 112 -8.16 -13.41 -2.26
C ALA A 112 -7.11 -12.63 -1.47
N ARG A 113 -6.84 -11.36 -1.82
CA ARG A 113 -6.11 -10.51 -0.90
C ARG A 113 -7.06 -10.08 0.24
N PRO A 114 -6.77 -10.44 1.51
CA PRO A 114 -7.67 -10.20 2.64
C PRO A 114 -7.74 -8.72 3.05
N ASP A 115 -6.87 -7.89 2.49
CA ASP A 115 -6.71 -6.47 2.76
C ASP A 115 -7.55 -5.56 1.85
N ARG A 116 -8.54 -6.10 1.16
CA ARG A 116 -9.42 -5.32 0.31
C ARG A 116 -10.11 -4.22 1.13
N SER A 117 -10.01 -2.99 0.67
CA SER A 117 -10.67 -1.84 1.27
C SER A 117 -12.18 -2.04 1.26
N GLY A 118 -12.78 -2.04 2.46
CA GLY A 118 -14.21 -2.22 2.68
C GLY A 118 -14.95 -0.89 2.89
N ILE A 119 -16.26 -1.00 3.10
CA ILE A 119 -17.07 0.10 3.63
C ILE A 119 -16.71 0.22 5.12
N GLY A 120 -16.03 1.29 5.50
CA GLY A 120 -15.74 1.61 6.89
C GLY A 120 -17.00 2.03 7.66
N SER A 121 -16.84 2.76 8.77
CA SER A 121 -17.98 3.40 9.45
C SER A 121 -18.28 4.76 8.80
N GLY A 122 -19.18 4.80 7.82
CA GLY A 122 -19.61 6.06 7.17
C GLY A 122 -20.16 5.88 5.76
N VAL A 123 -20.65 6.98 5.17
CA VAL A 123 -21.23 7.00 3.81
C VAL A 123 -20.18 7.17 2.70
N PHE A 124 -18.99 7.70 3.03
CA PHE A 124 -17.87 7.85 2.12
C PHE A 124 -16.61 7.15 2.67
N GLY A 125 -16.01 6.29 1.86
CA GLY A 125 -14.72 5.67 2.15
C GLY A 125 -13.89 5.61 0.88
N LEU A 126 -12.78 6.33 0.82
CA LEU A 126 -11.90 6.31 -0.35
C LEU A 126 -11.38 4.89 -0.60
N GLY A 127 -11.58 4.39 -1.81
CA GLY A 127 -11.21 3.03 -2.19
C GLY A 127 -12.21 1.94 -1.77
N SER A 128 -13.33 2.29 -1.13
CA SER A 128 -14.41 1.35 -0.82
C SER A 128 -15.13 0.84 -2.09
N PRO A 129 -15.94 -0.24 -2.00
CA PRO A 129 -16.82 -0.66 -3.06
C PRO A 129 -17.78 0.45 -3.52
N ARG A 130 -18.35 0.33 -4.71
CA ARG A 130 -19.28 1.33 -5.27
C ARG A 130 -20.41 1.68 -4.31
N VAL A 131 -20.63 2.97 -4.08
CA VAL A 131 -21.74 3.53 -3.30
C VAL A 131 -22.55 4.49 -4.17
N VAL A 132 -23.87 4.44 -4.03
CA VAL A 132 -24.80 5.35 -4.71
C VAL A 132 -25.54 6.15 -3.65
N GLU A 133 -25.51 7.47 -3.78
CA GLU A 133 -26.21 8.42 -2.90
C GLU A 133 -27.26 9.20 -3.69
N PHE A 134 -28.43 9.38 -3.08
CA PHE A 134 -29.50 10.21 -3.62
C PHE A 134 -29.63 11.45 -2.74
N GLY A 135 -29.69 12.63 -3.36
CA GLY A 135 -29.82 13.90 -2.67
C GLY A 135 -30.98 14.72 -3.21
N LEU A 136 -31.56 15.56 -2.34
CA LEU A 136 -32.56 16.55 -2.71
C LEU A 136 -32.19 17.87 -2.04
N LYS A 137 -31.98 18.92 -2.85
CA LYS A 137 -31.81 20.29 -2.37
C LYS A 137 -33.05 21.11 -2.71
N ILE A 138 -33.49 21.92 -1.76
CA ILE A 138 -34.64 22.81 -1.90
C ILE A 138 -34.16 24.22 -1.51
N ASP A 139 -34.23 25.14 -2.47
CA ASP A 139 -33.88 26.55 -2.27
C ASP A 139 -35.14 27.42 -2.42
N PHE A 140 -35.32 28.39 -1.51
CA PHE A 140 -36.44 29.34 -1.45
C PHE A 140 -35.97 30.77 -1.77
#